data_AF-A0A3N1Q8V1-F1
#
_entry.id   AF-A0A3N1Q8V1-F1
#
_cell.length_a   1.000
_cell.length_b   1.000
_cell.length_c   1.000
_cell.angle_alpha   90.00
_cell.angle_beta   90.00
_cell.angle_gamma   90.00
#
_symmetry.space_group_name_H-M   'P 1'
#
loop_
_entity.id
_entity.type
_entity.pdbx_description
1 polymer ?
#
loop_
_entity_poly.entity_id
_entity_poly.type
_entity_poly.pdbx_seq_one_letter_code
_entity_poly.pdbx_strand_id
1 'polypeptide(L)' 'MPKLLSPRTSPPVAATKKTLVSLIRRGPLSPKDMNDALRLVLPGVSCDVFADALTQLLRERQITISNGTYRTPDVMSDAS' A
#
# COMPACT_ATOMS: atom_id res chain seq x y z
N MET A 1 9.25 17.26 31.94
CA MET A 1 9.53 15.96 31.29
C MET A 1 8.67 15.83 30.05
N PRO A 2 9.16 15.99 28.80
CA PRO A 2 8.37 15.64 27.64
C PRO A 2 8.52 14.14 27.37
N LYS A 3 7.42 13.43 27.53
CA LYS A 3 7.27 12.01 27.22
C LYS A 3 7.18 11.82 25.71
N LEU A 4 8.06 10.93 25.21
CA LEU A 4 7.87 10.02 24.08
C LEU A 4 7.58 10.67 22.72
N LEU A 5 8.66 10.95 21.97
CA LEU A 5 8.63 10.77 20.51
C LEU A 5 8.37 9.28 20.25
N SER A 6 7.12 8.91 20.03
CA SER A 6 6.81 7.67 19.29
C SER A 6 7.50 7.79 17.92
N PRO A 7 8.13 6.72 17.40
CA PRO A 7 8.76 6.77 16.10
C PRO A 7 7.68 7.18 15.09
N ARG A 8 7.92 8.29 14.39
CA ARG A 8 7.10 8.77 13.28
C ARG A 8 7.11 7.71 12.18
N THR A 9 6.33 6.64 12.31
CA THR A 9 5.74 6.02 11.14
C THR A 9 4.68 7.02 10.69
N SER A 10 5.05 7.85 9.72
CA SER A 10 4.26 8.98 9.25
C SER A 10 2.78 8.55 9.12
N PRO A 11 1.82 9.19 9.82
CA PRO A 11 0.39 8.90 9.67
C PRO A 11 -0.06 8.75 8.20
N PRO A 12 0.50 9.49 7.21
CA PRO A 12 0.13 9.28 5.81
C PRO A 12 0.59 7.95 5.22
N VAL A 13 1.73 7.34 5.60
CA VAL A 13 2.20 6.06 4.99
C VAL A 13 1.28 4.92 5.41
N ALA A 14 0.97 4.80 6.70
CA ALA A 14 0.09 3.72 7.19
C ALA A 14 -1.33 3.82 6.62
N ALA A 15 -1.88 5.04 6.51
CA ALA A 15 -3.18 5.27 5.86
C ALA A 15 -3.12 4.91 4.36
N THR A 16 -2.06 5.33 3.67
CA THR A 16 -1.83 5.01 2.25
C THR A 16 -1.74 3.50 2.03
N LYS A 17 -1.02 2.76 2.88
CA LYS A 17 -0.95 1.29 2.80
C LYS A 17 -2.33 0.63 2.87
N LYS A 18 -3.17 1.04 3.82
CA LYS A 18 -4.55 0.50 3.96
C LYS A 18 -5.38 0.78 2.72
N THR A 19 -5.30 1.99 2.17
CA THR A 19 -6.00 2.37 0.95
C THR A 19 -5.53 1.53 -0.25
N LEU A 20 -4.21 1.39 -0.43
CA LEU A 20 -3.61 0.58 -1.50
C LEU A 20 -4.10 -0.87 -1.48
N VAL A 21 -4.06 -1.52 -0.31
CA VAL A 21 -4.54 -2.90 -0.16
C VAL A 21 -6.04 -2.99 -0.46
N SER A 22 -6.84 -2.04 0.04
CA SER A 22 -8.29 -2.00 -0.23
C SER A 22 -8.60 -1.87 -1.73
N LEU A 23 -7.84 -1.05 -2.45
CA LEU A 23 -7.97 -0.88 -3.89
C LEU A 23 -7.63 -2.17 -4.64
N ILE A 24 -6.49 -2.80 -4.32
CA ILE A 24 -6.04 -4.03 -4.97
C ILE A 24 -6.96 -5.23 -4.66
N ARG A 25 -7.59 -5.28 -3.47
CA ARG A 25 -8.57 -6.32 -3.13
C ARG A 25 -9.82 -6.30 -4.02
N ARG A 26 -10.13 -5.16 -4.66
CA ARG A 26 -11.24 -5.05 -5.62
C ARG A 26 -10.88 -5.63 -6.99
N GLY A 27 -9.59 -5.84 -7.26
CA GLY A 27 -9.09 -6.45 -8.48
C GLY A 27 -7.62 -6.07 -8.74
N PRO A 28 -6.92 -6.82 -9.60
CA PRO A 28 -5.58 -6.46 -10.04
C PRO A 28 -5.54 -5.05 -10.62
N LEU A 29 -4.58 -4.23 -10.18
CA LEU A 29 -4.44 -2.85 -10.65
C LEU A 29 -3.12 -2.66 -11.38
N SER A 30 -3.15 -2.05 -12.56
CA SER A 30 -1.94 -1.59 -13.22
C SER A 30 -1.30 -0.44 -12.43
N PRO A 31 0.02 -0.18 -12.58
CA PRO A 31 0.67 0.96 -11.93
C PRO A 31 0.01 2.30 -12.26
N LYS A 32 -0.50 2.45 -13.49
CA LYS A 32 -1.21 3.65 -13.93
C LYS A 32 -2.54 3.81 -13.19
N ASP A 33 -3.38 2.79 -13.22
CA ASP A 33 -4.71 2.82 -12.57
C ASP A 33 -4.57 2.97 -11.05
N MET A 34 -3.53 2.37 -10.48
CA MET A 34 -3.19 2.53 -9.07
C MET A 34 -2.90 3.99 -8.72
N ASN A 35 -2.01 4.64 -9.48
CA ASN A 35 -1.67 6.05 -9.27
C ASN A 35 -2.89 6.97 -9.45
N ASP A 36 -3.71 6.72 -10.46
CA ASP A 36 -4.92 7.51 -10.74
C ASP A 36 -5.97 7.35 -9.63
N ALA A 37 -6.21 6.12 -9.15
CA ALA A 37 -7.12 5.85 -8.05
C ALA A 37 -6.66 6.52 -6.74
N LEU A 38 -5.36 6.55 -6.48
CA LEU A 38 -4.83 7.17 -5.26
C LEU A 38 -4.92 8.68 -5.30
N ARG A 39 -4.71 9.32 -6.44
CA ARG A 39 -4.90 10.77 -6.58
C ARG A 39 -6.33 11.19 -6.27
N LEU A 40 -7.31 10.33 -6.54
CA LEU A 40 -8.72 10.56 -6.21
C LEU A 40 -9.01 10.34 -4.72
N VAL A 41 -8.46 9.29 -4.12
CA VAL A 41 -8.80 8.87 -2.73
C VAL A 41 -7.95 9.59 -1.69
N LEU A 42 -6.71 9.94 -2.02
CA LEU A 42 -5.72 10.55 -1.13
C LEU A 42 -5.13 11.82 -1.76
N PRO A 43 -5.94 12.88 -1.95
CA PRO A 43 -5.43 14.15 -2.44
C PRO A 43 -4.38 14.72 -1.47
N GLY A 44 -3.20 15.07 -2.00
CA GLY A 44 -2.11 15.66 -1.21
C GLY A 44 -1.07 14.69 -0.65
N VAL A 45 -1.16 13.38 -0.93
CA VAL A 45 -0.07 12.45 -0.65
C VAL A 45 1.08 12.66 -1.64
N SER A 46 2.30 12.80 -1.11
CA SER A 46 3.50 12.93 -1.95
C SER A 46 3.88 11.61 -2.62
N CYS A 47 4.57 11.70 -3.76
CA CYS A 47 5.11 10.53 -4.45
C CYS A 47 6.01 9.67 -3.55
N ASP A 48 6.77 10.30 -2.65
CA ASP A 48 7.67 9.58 -1.73
C ASP A 48 6.88 8.71 -0.73
N VAL A 49 5.84 9.27 -0.12
CA VAL A 49 4.96 8.52 0.80
C VAL A 49 4.29 7.35 0.10
N PHE A 50 3.90 7.55 -1.16
CA PHE A 50 3.33 6.50 -2.00
C PHE A 50 4.36 5.39 -2.30
N ALA A 51 5.57 5.77 -2.72
CA ALA A 51 6.64 4.83 -3.00
C ALA A 51 7.04 4.02 -1.76
N ASP A 52 7.12 4.67 -0.60
CA ASP A 52 7.37 4.04 0.69
C ASP A 52 6.26 3.05 1.06
N ALA A 53 4.99 3.44 0.88
CA ALA A 53 3.84 2.58 1.18
C ALA A 53 3.83 1.33 0.29
N LEU A 54 4.03 1.49 -1.02
CA LEU A 54 4.14 0.36 -1.95
C LEU A 54 5.31 -0.56 -1.62
N THR A 55 6.48 0.01 -1.34
CA THR A 55 7.69 -0.75 -1.00
C THR A 55 7.48 -1.56 0.27
N GLN A 56 6.86 -0.97 1.29
CA GLN A 56 6.52 -1.67 2.52
C GLN A 56 5.51 -2.79 2.27
N LEU A 57 4.45 -2.58 1.48
CA LEU A 57 3.47 -3.61 1.19
C LEU A 57 4.06 -4.80 0.42
N LEU A 58 4.98 -4.54 -0.51
CA LEU A 58 5.71 -5.60 -1.24
C LEU A 58 6.62 -6.37 -0.28
N ARG A 59 7.36 -5.66 0.58
CA ARG A 59 8.25 -6.28 1.58
C ARG A 59 7.48 -7.13 2.59
N GLU A 60 6.34 -6.64 3.04
CA GLU A 60 5.43 -7.33 3.97
C GLU A 60 4.62 -8.45 3.29
N ARG A 61 4.79 -8.67 1.98
CA ARG A 61 4.01 -9.63 1.18
C ARG A 61 2.49 -9.42 1.30
N GLN A 62 2.04 -8.20 1.52
CA GLN A 62 0.62 -7.86 1.48
C GLN A 62 0.12 -7.64 0.05
N ILE A 63 1.03 -7.31 -0.86
CA ILE A 63 0.78 -7.19 -2.30
C ILE A 63 1.92 -7.86 -3.06
N THR A 64 1.64 -8.31 -4.28
CA THR A 64 2.61 -8.88 -5.21
C THR A 64 2.43 -8.24 -6.59
N ILE A 65 3.46 -8.33 -7.44
CA ILE A 65 3.38 -7.87 -8.82
C ILE A 65 3.34 -9.12 -9.71
N SER A 66 2.29 -9.25 -10.52
CA SER A 66 2.12 -10.34 -11.47
C SER A 66 1.58 -9.79 -12.79
N ASN A 67 2.20 -10.16 -13.91
CA ASN A 67 1.88 -9.66 -15.25
C ASN A 67 1.76 -8.12 -15.31
N GLY A 68 2.67 -7.40 -14.64
CA GLY A 68 2.67 -5.94 -14.62
C GLY A 68 1.51 -5.30 -13.84
N THR A 69 0.81 -6.07 -13.00
CA THR A 69 -0.30 -5.58 -12.14
C THR A 69 -0.03 -5.90 -10.68
N TYR A 70 -0.43 -5.00 -9.78
CA TYR A 70 -0.44 -5.22 -8.34
C TYR A 70 -1.64 -6.08 -7.97
N ARG A 71 -1.40 -7.12 -7.16
CA ARG A 71 -2.41 -8.07 -6.69
C ARG A 71 -2.21 -8.32 -5.20
N THR A 72 -3.27 -8.65 -4.49
CA THR A 72 -3.07 -9.28 -3.18
C THR A 72 -2.55 -10.70 -3.43
N PRO A 73 -1.62 -11.20 -2.62
CA PRO A 73 -1.29 -12.61 -2.68
C PRO A 73 -2.58 -13.38 -2.44
N ASP A 74 -2.85 -14.37 -3.29
CA ASP A 74 -3.80 -15.40 -2.94
C ASP A 74 -3.32 -15.96 -1.60
N VAL A 75 -4.17 -15.93 -0.58
CA VAL A 75 -3.91 -16.69 0.63
C VAL A 75 -3.86 -18.12 0.15
N MET A 76 -2.66 -18.63 -0.14
CA MET A 76 -2.42 -20.06 -0.09
C MET A 76 -2.84 -20.43 1.32
N SER A 77 -4.00 -21.06 1.40
CA SER A 77 -4.36 -21.95 2.47
C SER A 77 -3.17 -22.87 2.72
N ASP A 78 -2.29 -22.45 3.61
CA ASP A 78 -1.34 -23.33 4.28
C ASP A 78 -2.18 -24.21 5.21
N ALA A 79 -2.80 -25.21 4.59
CA ALA A 79 -3.48 -26.32 5.20
C ALA A 79 -3.11 -27.54 4.37
N SER A 80 -1.88 -28.02 4.55
CA SER A 80 -1.47 -29.38 4.25
C SER A 80 -0.72 -29.93 5.45
#